data_AF-A0A7C9EW38-F1
#
_entry.id   AF-A0A7C9EW38-F1
#
_cell.length_a   1.000
_cell.length_b   1.000
_cell.length_c   1.000
_cell.angle_alpha   90.00
_cell.angle_beta   90.00
_cell.angle_gamma   90.00
#
_symmetry.space_group_name_H-M   'P 1'
#
loop_
_entity.id
_entity.type
_entity.pdbx_description
1 polymer ?
#
loop_
_entity_poly.entity_id
_entity_poly.type
_entity_poly.pdbx_seq_one_letter_code
_entity_poly.pdbx_strand_id
1 'polypeptide(L)'
;AVDSYQILMASVAVALQDIGYSIEVFSNEDGPAHSVWQDMGVPVTMIEIKDRSKSNVDWLNYDGVLLNSLQSKDILSCFMQEPFRSLPLVWTIHEKGLATRLN
;
A
#
# COMPACT_ATOMS: atom_id res chain seq x y z
N ALA A 1 -15.09 10.98 -4.31
CA ALA A 1 -15.36 9.81 -5.17
C ALA A 1 -14.15 8.91 -5.14
N VAL A 2 -14.32 7.59 -5.22
CA VAL A 2 -13.19 6.66 -5.26
C VAL A 2 -12.47 6.82 -6.60
N ASP A 3 -11.15 6.94 -6.57
CA ASP A 3 -10.31 7.02 -7.76
C ASP A 3 -10.25 5.64 -8.46
N SER A 4 -10.30 5.64 -9.79
CA SER A 4 -10.02 4.47 -10.64
C SER A 4 -8.77 3.68 -10.23
N TYR A 5 -7.72 4.34 -9.73
CA TYR A 5 -6.50 3.67 -9.27
C TYR A 5 -6.70 2.86 -7.98
N GLN A 6 -7.60 3.31 -7.10
CA GLN A 6 -7.95 2.57 -5.90
C GLN A 6 -8.76 1.31 -6.26
N ILE A 7 -9.64 1.42 -7.26
CA ILE A 7 -10.39 0.28 -7.81
C ILE A 7 -9.45 -0.74 -8.49
N LEU A 8 -8.44 -0.27 -9.22
CA LEU A 8 -7.43 -1.15 -9.81
C LEU A 8 -6.71 -1.98 -8.72
N MET A 9 -6.30 -1.35 -7.63
CA MET A 9 -5.63 -2.06 -6.52
C MET A 9 -6.56 -3.05 -5.82
N ALA A 10 -7.83 -2.70 -5.63
CA ALA A 10 -8.85 -3.62 -5.13
C ALA A 10 -9.00 -4.84 -6.06
N SER A 11 -9.00 -4.62 -7.38
CA SER A 11 -9.08 -5.71 -8.37
C SER A 11 -7.86 -6.64 -8.32
N VAL A 12 -6.66 -6.08 -8.14
CA VAL A 12 -5.42 -6.86 -7.95
C VAL A 12 -5.48 -7.68 -6.66
N ALA A 13 -5.97 -7.09 -5.56
CA ALA A 13 -6.13 -7.80 -4.29
C ALA A 13 -7.11 -8.99 -4.40
N VAL A 14 -8.24 -8.83 -5.09
CA VAL A 14 -9.19 -9.93 -5.36
C VAL A 14 -8.48 -11.06 -6.12
N ALA A 15 -7.76 -10.74 -7.19
CA ALA A 15 -7.06 -11.74 -7.97
C ALA A 15 -5.98 -12.50 -7.17
N LEU A 16 -5.31 -11.82 -6.24
CA LEU A 16 -4.35 -12.44 -5.32
C LEU A 16 -5.02 -13.34 -4.28
N GLN A 17 -6.18 -12.92 -3.75
CA GLN A 17 -6.98 -13.76 -2.84
C GLN A 17 -7.47 -15.03 -3.52
N ASP A 18 -7.91 -14.95 -4.78
CA ASP A 18 -8.38 -16.09 -5.57
C ASP A 18 -7.30 -17.18 -5.75
N ILE A 19 -6.02 -16.80 -5.69
CA ILE A 19 -4.89 -17.73 -5.76
C ILE A 19 -4.28 -18.07 -4.39
N GLY A 20 -4.93 -17.65 -3.29
CA GLY A 20 -4.60 -18.08 -1.94
C GLY A 20 -3.76 -17.11 -1.10
N TYR A 21 -3.53 -15.87 -1.55
CA TYR A 21 -2.87 -14.87 -0.72
C TYR A 21 -3.83 -14.22 0.28
N SER A 22 -3.33 -13.99 1.49
CA SER A 22 -3.98 -13.12 2.47
C SER A 22 -3.57 -11.66 2.22
N ILE A 23 -4.54 -10.76 2.26
CA ILE A 23 -4.32 -9.32 2.00
C ILE A 23 -4.71 -8.51 3.24
N GLU A 24 -3.82 -7.61 3.65
CA GLU A 24 -4.10 -6.55 4.61
C GLU A 24 -3.83 -5.20 3.94
N VAL A 25 -4.71 -4.22 4.18
CA VAL A 25 -4.61 -2.90 3.57
C VAL A 25 -4.16 -1.90 4.61
N PHE A 26 -3.17 -1.10 4.23
CA PHE A 26 -2.62 -0.07 5.09
C PHE A 26 -2.84 1.31 4.48
N SER A 27 -3.33 2.24 5.29
CA SER A 27 -3.56 3.61 4.86
C SER A 27 -2.97 4.63 5.84
N ASN A 28 -2.56 5.79 5.32
CA ASN A 28 -2.16 6.96 6.11
C ASN A 28 -3.35 7.86 6.45
N GLU A 29 -4.48 7.72 5.74
CA GLU A 29 -5.70 8.52 5.94
C GLU A 29 -6.98 7.70 5.71
N ASP A 30 -8.07 8.15 6.32
CA ASP A 30 -9.40 7.59 6.06
C ASP A 30 -9.97 8.16 4.76
N GLY A 31 -9.65 7.48 3.66
CA GLY A 31 -10.02 7.88 2.31
C GLY A 31 -11.29 7.19 1.80
N PRO A 32 -11.87 7.67 0.68
CA PRO A 32 -13.08 7.10 0.09
C PRO A 32 -12.93 5.62 -0.30
N ALA A 33 -11.70 5.15 -0.54
CA ALA A 33 -11.40 3.75 -0.84
C ALA A 33 -11.63 2.80 0.35
N HIS A 34 -11.69 3.30 1.60
CA HIS A 34 -11.92 2.48 2.78
C HIS A 34 -13.23 1.68 2.67
N SER A 35 -14.31 2.32 2.21
CA SER A 35 -15.59 1.64 1.98
C SER A 35 -15.48 0.45 1.01
N VAL A 36 -14.68 0.57 -0.05
CA VAL A 36 -14.46 -0.50 -1.03
C VAL A 36 -13.77 -1.70 -0.39
N TRP A 37 -12.75 -1.45 0.43
CA TRP A 37 -12.03 -2.52 1.13
C TRP A 37 -12.90 -3.20 2.20
N GLN A 38 -13.73 -2.44 2.91
CA GLN A 38 -14.68 -2.98 3.88
C GLN A 38 -15.74 -3.87 3.21
N ASP A 39 -16.30 -3.44 2.07
CA ASP A 39 -17.27 -4.22 1.30
C ASP A 39 -16.68 -5.54 0.79
N MET A 40 -15.36 -5.59 0.61
CA MET A 40 -14.61 -6.80 0.26
C MET A 40 -14.22 -7.66 1.47
N GLY A 41 -14.56 -7.25 2.69
CA GLY A 41 -14.17 -7.92 3.93
C GLY A 41 -12.66 -7.83 4.23
N VAL A 42 -11.94 -6.89 3.61
CA VAL A 42 -10.51 -6.69 3.81
C VAL A 42 -10.29 -5.61 4.88
N PRO A 43 -9.55 -5.91 5.96
CA PRO A 43 -9.28 -4.92 7.00
C PRO A 43 -8.40 -3.79 6.46
N VAL A 44 -8.76 -2.56 6.82
CA VAL A 44 -7.94 -1.36 6.57
C VAL A 44 -7.36 -0.89 7.90
N THR A 45 -6.05 -0.98 8.02
CA THR A 45 -5.29 -0.57 9.21
C THR A 45 -4.64 0.79 8.97
N MET A 46 -4.83 1.73 9.89
CA MET A 46 -4.15 3.03 9.83
C MET A 46 -2.69 2.88 10.26
N ILE A 47 -1.77 3.32 9.40
CA ILE A 47 -0.34 3.39 9.70
C ILE A 47 0.02 4.79 10.16
N GLU A 48 0.71 4.84 11.30
CA GLU A 48 1.45 6.03 11.71
C GLU A 48 2.94 5.86 11.36
N ILE A 49 3.45 6.71 10.49
CA ILE A 49 4.89 6.83 10.21
C ILE A 49 5.43 7.93 11.12
N LYS A 50 5.99 7.55 12.28
CA LYS A 50 6.42 8.52 13.31
C LYS A 50 7.76 9.19 13.00
N ASP A 51 8.62 8.48 12.27
CA ASP A 51 9.92 8.95 11.77
C ASP A 51 10.31 8.12 10.54
N ARG A 52 11.27 8.59 9.72
CA ARG A 52 11.72 8.04 8.41
C ARG A 52 12.26 6.59 8.42
N SER A 53 11.71 5.71 9.23
CA SER A 53 12.08 4.30 9.40
C SER A 53 11.23 3.53 10.42
N LYS A 54 10.31 4.19 11.15
CA LYS A 54 9.55 3.54 12.22
C LYS A 54 8.06 3.55 11.89
N SER A 55 7.60 2.42 11.33
CA SER A 55 6.19 2.04 11.30
C SER A 55 5.84 1.19 12.52
N ASN A 56 4.56 1.18 12.88
CA ASN A 56 3.99 0.22 13.83
C ASN A 56 3.79 -1.20 13.23
N VAL A 57 4.09 -1.38 11.94
CA VAL A 57 3.94 -2.64 11.22
C VAL A 57 5.26 -3.40 11.21
N ASP A 58 5.20 -4.69 11.57
CA ASP A 58 6.30 -5.64 11.38
C ASP A 58 6.18 -6.28 9.99
N TRP A 59 6.94 -5.73 9.04
CA TRP A 59 6.89 -6.09 7.64
C TRP A 59 7.44 -7.49 7.33
N LEU A 60 8.13 -8.14 8.27
CA LEU A 60 8.62 -9.51 8.09
C LEU A 60 7.50 -10.56 8.06
N ASN A 61 6.28 -10.20 8.48
CA ASN A 61 5.13 -11.10 8.44
C ASN A 61 4.47 -11.20 7.06
N TYR A 62 5.01 -10.52 6.05
CA TYR A 62 4.44 -10.43 4.71
C TYR A 62 5.41 -11.00 3.67
N ASP A 63 4.85 -11.61 2.62
CA ASP A 63 5.62 -12.14 1.50
C ASP A 63 5.96 -11.05 0.45
N GLY A 64 5.30 -9.90 0.52
CA GLY A 64 5.53 -8.76 -0.37
C GLY A 64 4.63 -7.57 -0.08
N VAL A 65 4.94 -6.43 -0.68
CA VAL A 65 4.22 -5.16 -0.49
C VAL A 65 3.81 -4.57 -1.84
N LEU A 66 2.54 -4.20 -1.94
CA LEU A 66 2.01 -3.41 -3.05
C LEU A 66 1.85 -1.95 -2.61
N LEU A 67 2.54 -1.02 -3.28
CA LEU A 67 2.30 0.42 -3.12
C LEU A 67 1.51 0.98 -4.29
N ASN A 68 0.53 1.84 -3.98
CA ASN A 68 -0.36 2.47 -4.96
C ASN A 68 -0.35 4.01 -4.93
N SER A 69 0.58 4.64 -4.18
CA SER A 69 0.60 6.10 -4.05
C SER A 69 2.00 6.67 -3.90
N LEU A 70 2.23 7.83 -4.52
CA LEU A 70 3.42 8.65 -4.28
C LEU A 70 3.44 9.29 -2.90
N GLN A 71 2.27 9.51 -2.30
CA GLN A 71 2.16 10.08 -0.96
C GLN A 71 2.63 9.09 0.12
N SER A 72 2.58 7.79 -0.19
CA SER A 72 3.06 6.72 0.69
C SER A 72 4.56 6.45 0.55
N LYS A 73 5.32 7.24 -0.24
CA LYS A 73 6.76 7.02 -0.48
C LYS A 73 7.60 6.99 0.81
N ASP A 74 7.14 7.66 1.86
CA ASP A 74 7.91 7.76 3.10
C ASP A 74 8.04 6.40 3.79
N ILE A 75 7.13 5.46 3.51
CA ILE A 75 7.21 4.09 4.01
C ILE A 75 8.33 3.28 3.37
N LEU A 76 8.81 3.69 2.18
CA LEU A 76 9.94 3.04 1.52
C LEU A 76 11.19 3.05 2.40
N SER A 77 11.33 4.07 3.24
CA SER A 77 12.43 4.15 4.20
C SER A 77 12.44 3.00 5.21
N CYS A 78 11.28 2.41 5.53
CA CYS A 78 11.18 1.23 6.40
C CYS A 78 11.78 0.00 5.71
N PHE A 79 11.58 -0.16 4.40
CA PHE A 79 12.09 -1.31 3.63
C PHE A 79 13.59 -1.21 3.30
N MET A 80 14.19 -0.04 3.48
CA MET A 80 15.63 0.17 3.23
C MET A 80 16.51 -0.26 4.41
N GLN A 81 15.92 -0.63 5.55
CA GLN A 81 16.62 -1.04 6.76
C GLN A 81 16.59 -2.56 6.94
N GLU A 82 17.64 -3.13 7.53
CA GLU A 82 17.58 -4.50 8.04
C GLU A 82 16.51 -4.59 9.14
N PRO A 83 15.72 -5.68 9.21
CA PRO A 83 15.76 -6.90 8.39
C PRO A 83 14.86 -6.85 7.13
N PHE A 84 14.26 -5.71 6.82
CA PHE A 84 13.20 -5.57 5.81
C PHE A 84 13.71 -5.49 4.36
N ARG A 85 15.03 -5.52 4.15
CA ARG A 85 15.67 -5.33 2.84
C ARG A 85 15.33 -6.42 1.82
N SER A 86 14.91 -7.59 2.26
CA SER A 86 14.56 -8.72 1.39
C SER A 86 13.10 -8.74 0.92
N LEU A 87 12.24 -7.84 1.44
CA LEU A 87 10.81 -7.86 1.14
C LEU A 87 10.54 -7.34 -0.29
N PRO A 88 9.93 -8.16 -1.17
CA PRO A 88 9.59 -7.72 -2.52
C PRO A 88 8.58 -6.57 -2.49
N LEU A 89 8.84 -5.55 -3.31
CA LEU A 89 8.00 -4.36 -3.39
C LEU A 89 7.62 -4.08 -4.83
N VAL A 90 6.31 -4.02 -5.09
CA VAL A 90 5.75 -3.58 -6.38
C VAL A 90 5.10 -2.23 -6.18
N TRP A 91 5.66 -1.20 -6.83
CA TRP A 91 5.12 0.15 -6.75
C TRP A 91 4.42 0.52 -8.06
N THR A 92 3.11 0.71 -7.98
CA THR A 92 2.31 1.21 -9.09
C THR A 92 2.21 2.73 -8.96
N ILE A 93 2.77 3.45 -9.94
CA ILE A 93 2.73 4.90 -10.01
C ILE A 93 2.01 5.29 -11.29
N HIS A 94 0.94 6.05 -11.15
CA HIS A 94 0.15 6.49 -12.29
C HIS A 94 0.70 7.80 -12.88
N GLU A 95 0.79 7.83 -14.22
CA GLU A 95 1.63 8.76 -15.01
C GLU A 95 1.44 10.25 -14.70
N LYS A 96 0.23 10.68 -14.30
CA LYS A 96 0.00 12.08 -13.92
C LYS A 96 0.85 12.51 -12.71
N GLY A 97 1.07 11.62 -11.74
CA GLY A 97 1.85 11.91 -10.54
C GLY A 97 3.34 12.14 -10.83
N LEU A 98 3.91 11.41 -11.80
CA LEU A 98 5.28 11.61 -12.27
C LEU A 98 5.39 12.85 -13.15
N ALA A 99 4.42 13.08 -14.03
CA ALA A 99 4.38 14.25 -14.91
C ALA A 99 4.37 15.58 -14.13
N THR A 100 3.68 15.65 -12.99
CA THR A 100 3.62 16.88 -12.16
C THR A 100 4.90 17.21 -11.38
N ARG A 101 5.89 16.31 -11.32
CA ARG A 101 7.18 16.57 -10.65
C ARG A 101 8.30 16.99 -11.60
N LEU A 102 8.04 17.01 -12.91
CA LEU A 102 8.98 17.42 -13.96
C LEU A 102 8.76 18.88 -14.41
N ASN A 103 7.92 19.65 -13.72
CA ASN A 103 7.72 21.08 -13.94
C ASN A 103 8.14 21.89 -12.71
#